data_AF-A0A2V9QW67-F1
#
_entry.id   AF-A0A2V9QW67-F1
#
_cell.length_a   1.000
_cell.length_b   1.000
_cell.length_c   1.000
_cell.angle_alpha   90.00
_cell.angle_beta   90.00
_cell.angle_gamma   90.00
#
_symmetry.space_group_name_H-M   'P 1'
#
loop_
_entity.id
_entity.type
_entity.pdbx_description
1 polymer ?
#
loop_
_entity_poly.entity_id
_entity_poly.type
_entity_poly.pdbx_seq_one_letter_code
_entity_poly.pdbx_strand_id
1 'polypeptide(L)'
;MTPPTNLRALSSGFESLDSILEGPQWGDTVVFHLSSPEEYYPFLELVSNFLKAQNIPLHYFAFSEKSVSFVTGLPRLIIHNLSCIQNLERLSEELSQVFAQNDSATFYIFDNVSELIRIASAEKELVILLQKISTELAERQAAAYVALERNLLSNATVAQIRDAVPVFLDIQSVDNALYFQPIKVQGRYSVHMFKRYRILEGDVQPESALDFEDYARTLEKKSKEFLELYAQKRDVEKDLKKKVFELSLSTISPPLCSAR
;
A
#
# COMPACT_ATOMS: atom_id res chain seq x y z
N MET A 1 -0.45 21.14 20.89
CA MET A 1 -1.81 21.62 20.54
C MET A 1 -2.81 20.69 21.20
N THR A 2 -3.79 21.20 21.92
CA THR A 2 -4.94 20.39 22.38
C THR A 2 -5.76 19.99 21.16
N PRO A 3 -6.17 18.71 21.02
CA PRO A 3 -6.95 18.28 19.88
C PRO A 3 -8.30 19.03 19.86
N PRO A 4 -8.82 19.38 18.67
CA PRO A 4 -10.10 20.07 18.57
C PRO A 4 -11.19 19.22 19.22
N THR A 5 -11.92 19.80 20.17
CA THR A 5 -12.86 19.06 21.04
C THR A 5 -14.16 18.65 20.34
N ASN A 6 -14.29 18.85 19.02
CA ASN A 6 -15.46 18.47 18.21
C ASN A 6 -15.07 18.22 16.75
N LEU A 7 -14.28 17.17 16.51
CA LEU A 7 -14.03 16.69 15.16
C LEU A 7 -15.24 15.90 14.65
N ARG A 8 -15.67 16.14 13.41
CA ARG A 8 -16.74 15.35 12.79
C ARG A 8 -16.32 13.89 12.69
N ALA A 9 -17.24 12.96 12.91
CA ALA A 9 -16.97 11.54 12.68
C ALA A 9 -16.55 11.33 11.22
N LEU A 10 -15.48 10.56 11.03
CA LEU A 10 -15.04 10.10 9.70
C LEU A 10 -15.76 8.80 9.34
N SER A 11 -15.88 8.56 8.05
CA SER A 11 -16.46 7.35 7.46
C SER A 11 -15.67 7.00 6.21
N SER A 12 -15.58 5.71 5.89
CA SER A 12 -15.05 5.24 4.61
C SER A 12 -15.97 5.57 3.43
N GLY A 13 -17.18 6.11 3.70
CA GLY A 13 -18.25 6.24 2.72
C GLY A 13 -19.06 4.96 2.53
N PHE A 14 -18.75 3.90 3.28
CA PHE A 14 -19.41 2.61 3.19
C PHE A 14 -19.73 2.04 4.57
N GLU A 15 -21.01 2.06 4.93
CA GLU A 15 -21.48 1.75 6.29
C GLU A 15 -21.09 0.35 6.77
N SER A 16 -21.13 -0.64 5.89
CA SER A 16 -20.75 -2.02 6.20
C SER A 16 -19.25 -2.15 6.47
N LEU A 17 -18.41 -1.42 5.75
CA LEU A 17 -16.97 -1.34 6.01
C LEU A 17 -16.69 -0.63 7.35
N ASP A 18 -17.39 0.47 7.62
CA ASP A 18 -17.26 1.21 8.87
C ASP A 18 -17.69 0.36 10.07
N SER A 19 -18.73 -0.46 9.93
CA SER A 19 -19.18 -1.37 10.99
C SER A 19 -18.15 -2.46 11.32
N ILE A 20 -17.32 -2.87 10.35
CA ILE A 20 -16.28 -3.89 10.53
C ILE A 20 -15.00 -3.28 11.11
N LEU A 21 -14.63 -2.07 10.66
CA LEU A 21 -13.39 -1.39 11.03
C LEU A 21 -13.53 -0.38 12.18
N GLU A 22 -14.77 -0.11 12.62
CA GLU A 22 -15.15 1.08 13.40
C GLU A 22 -14.82 2.40 12.68
N GLY A 23 -14.87 2.37 11.34
CA GLY A 23 -14.55 3.48 10.44
C GLY A 23 -13.10 3.98 10.52
N PRO A 24 -12.67 4.83 9.57
CA PRO A 24 -11.45 5.61 9.73
C PRO A 24 -11.63 6.64 10.85
N GLN A 25 -10.57 6.92 11.62
CA GLN A 25 -10.57 7.94 12.67
C GLN A 25 -9.54 9.04 12.39
N TRP A 26 -9.71 10.21 12.99
CA TRP A 26 -8.70 11.26 12.93
C TRP A 26 -7.41 10.78 13.59
N GLY A 27 -6.30 10.95 12.87
CA GLY A 27 -5.00 10.40 13.22
C GLY A 27 -4.68 9.05 12.56
N ASP A 28 -5.63 8.42 11.87
CA ASP A 28 -5.35 7.18 11.15
C ASP A 28 -4.53 7.42 9.89
N THR A 29 -3.52 6.59 9.72
CA THR A 29 -2.97 6.28 8.40
C THR A 29 -3.43 4.88 8.03
N VAL A 30 -4.30 4.79 7.03
CA VAL A 30 -4.86 3.54 6.51
C VAL A 30 -4.09 3.12 5.27
N VAL A 31 -3.29 2.08 5.40
CA VAL A 31 -2.54 1.51 4.28
C VAL A 31 -3.35 0.41 3.60
N PHE A 32 -3.52 0.52 2.29
CA PHE A 32 -4.14 -0.46 1.42
C PHE A 32 -3.04 -1.22 0.69
N HIS A 33 -2.90 -2.51 0.98
CA HIS A 33 -1.95 -3.40 0.33
C HIS A 33 -2.62 -4.08 -0.86
N LEU A 34 -2.23 -3.68 -2.06
CA LEU A 34 -2.96 -3.92 -3.29
C LEU A 34 -2.19 -4.86 -4.23
N SER A 35 -2.92 -5.68 -4.96
CA SER A 35 -2.36 -6.49 -6.05
C SER A 35 -2.28 -5.71 -7.36
N SER A 36 -3.13 -4.70 -7.53
CA SER A 36 -3.07 -3.75 -8.64
C SER A 36 -3.63 -2.38 -8.23
N PRO A 37 -3.25 -1.27 -8.89
CA PRO A 37 -3.74 0.07 -8.57
C PRO A 37 -5.27 0.23 -8.67
N GLU A 38 -5.91 -0.51 -9.58
CA GLU A 38 -7.36 -0.45 -9.83
C GLU A 38 -8.18 -0.85 -8.61
N GLU A 39 -7.63 -1.69 -7.73
CA GLU A 39 -8.25 -2.13 -6.48
C GLU A 39 -8.46 -0.97 -5.50
N TYR A 40 -7.72 0.13 -5.66
CA TYR A 40 -7.82 1.29 -4.79
C TYR A 40 -9.03 2.17 -5.13
N TYR A 41 -9.40 2.24 -6.41
CA TYR A 41 -10.34 3.23 -6.94
C TYR A 41 -11.72 3.19 -6.27
N PRO A 42 -12.33 2.02 -6.00
CA PRO A 42 -13.63 1.98 -5.32
C PRO A 42 -13.59 2.64 -3.93
N PHE A 43 -12.52 2.43 -3.17
CA PHE A 43 -12.36 3.03 -1.84
C PHE A 43 -12.15 4.53 -1.92
N LEU A 44 -11.37 4.99 -2.92
CA LEU A 44 -11.18 6.41 -3.15
C LEU A 44 -12.48 7.11 -3.55
N GLU A 45 -13.31 6.47 -4.36
CA GLU A 45 -14.61 7.02 -4.76
C GLU A 45 -15.56 7.15 -3.55
N LEU A 46 -15.67 6.09 -2.74
CA LEU A 46 -16.51 6.08 -1.54
C LEU A 46 -16.10 7.18 -0.56
N VAL A 47 -14.81 7.26 -0.21
CA VAL A 47 -14.33 8.27 0.73
C VAL A 47 -14.44 9.68 0.14
N SER A 48 -14.16 9.86 -1.15
CA SER A 48 -14.28 11.17 -1.81
C SER A 48 -15.71 11.69 -1.78
N ASN A 49 -16.70 10.82 -2.05
CA ASN A 49 -18.12 11.18 -1.99
C ASN A 49 -18.53 11.59 -0.57
N PHE A 50 -18.06 10.86 0.46
CA PHE A 50 -18.27 11.22 1.85
C PHE A 50 -17.65 12.59 2.19
N LEU A 51 -16.37 12.80 1.86
CA LEU A 51 -15.65 14.05 2.13
C LEU A 51 -16.32 15.24 1.44
N LYS A 52 -16.85 15.05 0.22
CA LYS A 52 -17.65 16.04 -0.50
C LYS A 52 -18.89 16.44 0.28
N ALA A 53 -19.69 15.46 0.68
CA ALA A 53 -20.95 15.68 1.39
C ALA A 53 -20.72 16.36 2.74
N GLN A 54 -19.61 16.04 3.41
CA GLN A 54 -19.22 16.62 4.69
C GLN A 54 -18.38 17.91 4.57
N ASN A 55 -18.08 18.39 3.35
CA ASN A 55 -17.23 19.55 3.11
C ASN A 55 -15.87 19.50 3.84
N ILE A 56 -15.26 18.32 3.89
CA ILE A 56 -13.95 18.09 4.50
C ILE A 56 -12.87 18.35 3.43
N PRO A 57 -11.79 19.12 3.73
CA PRO A 57 -10.68 19.32 2.80
C PRO A 57 -9.99 18.00 2.45
N LEU A 58 -9.68 17.83 1.16
CA LEU A 58 -8.95 16.67 0.65
C LEU A 58 -7.67 17.12 -0.06
N HIS A 59 -6.54 16.55 0.34
CA HIS A 59 -5.26 16.73 -0.32
C HIS A 59 -4.83 15.42 -0.96
N TYR A 60 -4.58 15.43 -2.26
CA TYR A 60 -4.08 14.27 -3.00
C TYR A 60 -2.60 14.47 -3.35
N PHE A 61 -1.75 13.50 -2.96
CA PHE A 61 -0.32 13.49 -3.28
C PHE A 61 -0.05 12.48 -4.39
N ALA A 62 0.25 12.97 -5.58
CA ALA A 62 0.61 12.14 -6.74
C ALA A 62 2.11 11.89 -6.76
N PHE A 63 2.52 10.62 -6.76
CA PHE A 63 3.93 10.23 -6.86
C PHE A 63 4.33 9.84 -8.27
N SER A 64 3.38 9.64 -9.17
CA SER A 64 3.63 9.26 -10.56
C SER A 64 2.92 10.20 -11.53
N GLU A 65 3.38 10.23 -12.79
CA GLU A 65 2.68 10.95 -13.87
C GLU A 65 1.38 10.22 -14.28
N LYS A 66 1.27 8.92 -14.01
CA LYS A 66 0.04 8.13 -14.16
C LYS A 66 -0.79 8.28 -12.89
N SER A 67 -1.35 9.46 -12.70
CA SER A 67 -2.18 9.75 -11.53
C SER A 67 -3.43 8.86 -11.52
N VAL A 68 -3.85 8.47 -10.32
CA VAL A 68 -5.12 7.77 -10.11
C VAL A 68 -6.27 8.57 -10.71
N SER A 69 -7.14 7.93 -11.47
CA SER A 69 -8.36 8.55 -11.97
C SER A 69 -9.40 8.59 -10.84
N PHE A 70 -9.40 9.66 -10.05
CA PHE A 70 -10.39 9.88 -8.98
C PHE A 70 -11.39 10.97 -9.35
N VAL A 71 -12.51 11.01 -8.63
CA VAL A 71 -13.64 11.92 -8.89
C VAL A 71 -13.18 13.38 -8.93
N THR A 72 -13.31 14.01 -10.10
CA THR A 72 -13.13 15.45 -10.27
C THR A 72 -14.37 16.21 -9.77
N GLY A 73 -14.19 17.42 -9.22
CA GLY A 73 -15.30 18.26 -8.75
C GLY A 73 -15.57 18.25 -7.24
N LEU A 74 -14.56 17.91 -6.43
CA LEU A 74 -14.55 18.18 -4.99
C LEU A 74 -14.24 19.68 -4.74
N PRO A 75 -15.09 20.43 -4.02
CA PRO A 75 -14.92 21.87 -3.86
C PRO A 75 -13.68 22.27 -3.04
N ARG A 76 -13.06 21.35 -2.30
CA ARG A 76 -11.87 21.57 -1.46
C ARG A 76 -10.78 20.52 -1.71
N LEU A 77 -10.61 20.11 -2.96
CA LEU A 77 -9.53 19.22 -3.38
C LEU A 77 -8.30 20.03 -3.78
N ILE A 78 -7.15 19.68 -3.23
CA ILE A 78 -5.84 20.21 -3.63
C ILE A 78 -4.97 19.03 -4.09
N ILE A 79 -4.44 19.13 -5.31
CA ILE A 79 -3.56 18.12 -5.89
C ILE A 79 -2.12 18.61 -5.78
N HIS A 80 -1.29 17.82 -5.13
CA HIS A 80 0.15 18.01 -4.99
C HIS A 80 0.84 17.03 -5.94
N ASN A 81 1.36 17.54 -7.05
CA ASN A 81 2.16 16.72 -7.96
C ASN A 81 3.60 16.68 -7.45
N LEU A 82 4.02 15.51 -6.96
CA LEU A 82 5.35 15.27 -6.39
C LEU A 82 6.17 14.31 -7.27
N SER A 83 5.78 14.08 -8.53
CA SER A 83 6.46 13.15 -9.44
C SER A 83 7.91 13.56 -9.75
N CYS A 84 8.20 14.86 -9.70
CA CYS A 84 9.53 15.44 -9.96
C CYS A 84 10.51 15.32 -8.78
N ILE A 85 10.07 14.85 -7.61
CA ILE A 85 10.96 14.71 -6.44
C ILE A 85 11.96 13.57 -6.67
N GLN A 86 13.22 13.82 -6.32
CA GLN A 86 14.35 12.94 -6.64
C GLN A 86 14.90 12.16 -5.44
N ASN A 87 14.46 12.45 -4.21
CA ASN A 87 14.86 11.71 -3.02
C ASN A 87 13.81 11.81 -1.91
N LEU A 88 13.83 10.87 -0.97
CA LEU A 88 12.81 10.78 0.09
C LEU A 88 12.96 11.84 1.18
N GLU A 89 14.15 12.38 1.39
CA GLU A 89 14.37 13.47 2.34
C GLU A 89 13.59 14.72 1.92
N ARG A 90 13.77 15.16 0.67
CA ARG A 90 13.02 16.27 0.08
C ARG A 90 11.52 15.98 0.06
N LEU A 91 11.11 14.76 -0.29
CA LEU A 91 9.69 14.38 -0.23
C LEU A 91 9.13 14.58 1.18
N SER A 92 9.87 14.14 2.19
CA SER A 92 9.48 14.27 3.60
C SER A 92 9.34 15.73 4.01
N GLU A 93 10.25 16.62 3.58
CA GLU A 93 10.17 18.05 3.84
C GLU A 93 8.93 18.70 3.21
N GLU A 94 8.66 18.40 1.94
CA GLU A 94 7.48 18.92 1.22
C GLU A 94 6.18 18.48 1.91
N LEU A 95 6.09 17.21 2.31
CA LEU A 95 4.94 16.69 3.06
C LEU A 95 4.78 17.39 4.41
N SER A 96 5.84 17.53 5.19
CA SER A 96 5.81 18.24 6.48
C SER A 96 5.38 19.71 6.31
N GLN A 97 5.79 20.38 5.23
CA GLN A 97 5.36 21.76 4.93
C GLN A 97 3.86 21.83 4.63
N VAL A 98 3.33 20.91 3.82
CA VAL A 98 1.89 20.84 3.55
C VAL A 98 1.11 20.56 4.83
N PHE A 99 1.56 19.60 5.65
CA PHE A 99 0.90 19.28 6.92
C PHE A 99 0.94 20.47 7.89
N ALA A 100 2.00 21.27 7.88
CA ALA A 100 2.16 22.45 8.73
C ALA A 100 1.19 23.60 8.37
N GLN A 101 0.81 23.71 7.10
CA GLN A 101 -0.07 24.78 6.60
C GLN A 101 -1.55 24.46 6.75
N ASN A 102 -1.89 23.19 6.94
CA ASN A 102 -3.26 22.73 7.02
C ASN A 102 -3.81 22.72 8.46
N ASP A 103 -5.08 23.04 8.59
CA ASP A 103 -5.81 22.90 9.84
C ASP A 103 -6.03 21.41 10.21
N SER A 104 -6.28 21.17 11.50
CA SER A 104 -6.84 19.90 11.97
C SER A 104 -8.14 19.56 11.22
N ALA A 105 -8.45 18.27 11.06
CA ALA A 105 -9.58 17.78 10.27
C ALA A 105 -9.40 17.83 8.74
N THR A 106 -8.17 17.59 8.26
CA THR A 106 -7.87 17.44 6.82
C THR A 106 -7.68 15.97 6.46
N PHE A 107 -8.25 15.54 5.33
CA PHE A 107 -8.05 14.18 4.80
C PHE A 107 -6.98 14.20 3.71
N TYR A 108 -6.14 13.17 3.69
CA TYR A 108 -5.09 12.99 2.70
C TYR A 108 -5.27 11.69 1.92
N ILE A 109 -4.97 11.71 0.64
CA ILE A 109 -4.81 10.49 -0.17
C ILE A 109 -3.40 10.52 -0.73
N PHE A 110 -2.63 9.50 -0.38
CA PHE A 110 -1.34 9.22 -0.98
C PHE A 110 -1.52 8.20 -2.09
N ASP A 111 -0.94 8.51 -3.24
CA ASP A 111 -0.76 7.59 -4.34
C ASP A 111 0.14 6.40 -3.93
N ASN A 112 0.44 5.50 -4.85
CA ASN A 112 1.23 4.30 -4.59
C ASN A 112 2.63 4.62 -4.03
N VAL A 113 2.81 4.46 -2.71
CA VAL A 113 4.10 4.73 -2.04
C VAL A 113 5.16 3.70 -2.40
N SER A 114 4.77 2.51 -2.89
CA SER A 114 5.74 1.52 -3.33
C SER A 114 6.59 2.02 -4.49
N GLU A 115 6.07 2.92 -5.34
CA GLU A 115 6.85 3.48 -6.46
C GLU A 115 7.98 4.41 -6.00
N LEU A 116 7.92 4.90 -4.77
CA LEU A 116 8.96 5.75 -4.20
C LEU A 116 10.28 5.01 -3.99
N ILE A 117 10.28 3.67 -4.09
CA ILE A 117 11.51 2.87 -4.07
C ILE A 117 12.52 3.30 -5.15
N ARG A 118 12.05 3.86 -6.27
CA ARG A 118 12.90 4.34 -7.37
C ARG A 118 13.81 5.52 -6.98
N ILE A 119 13.42 6.28 -5.95
CA ILE A 119 14.15 7.45 -5.45
C ILE A 119 14.72 7.22 -4.04
N ALA A 120 14.59 6.01 -3.51
CA ALA A 120 15.09 5.62 -2.20
C ALA A 120 16.47 4.99 -2.32
N SER A 121 17.36 5.22 -1.35
CA SER A 121 18.65 4.49 -1.30
C SER A 121 18.49 3.08 -0.74
N ALA A 122 17.46 2.86 0.08
CA ALA A 122 17.10 1.55 0.63
C ALA A 122 15.60 1.48 0.95
N GLU A 123 15.01 0.27 0.90
CA GLU A 123 13.60 0.03 1.28
C GLU A 123 13.25 0.57 2.67
N LYS A 124 14.22 0.53 3.61
CA LYS A 124 14.05 1.04 4.98
C LYS A 124 13.69 2.53 5.04
N GLU A 125 14.13 3.33 4.06
CA GLU A 125 13.76 4.75 4.03
C GLU A 125 12.25 4.95 3.84
N LEU A 126 11.56 4.07 3.10
CA LEU A 126 10.10 4.12 2.96
C LEU A 126 9.40 3.81 4.29
N VAL A 127 9.93 2.86 5.06
CA VAL A 127 9.42 2.55 6.40
C VAL A 127 9.50 3.79 7.30
N ILE A 128 10.66 4.44 7.30
CA ILE A 128 10.90 5.66 8.10
C ILE A 128 9.97 6.79 7.64
N LEU A 129 9.81 6.97 6.34
CA LEU A 129 8.91 7.98 5.76
C LEU A 129 7.46 7.75 6.21
N LEU A 130 6.94 6.54 6.06
CA LEU A 130 5.55 6.22 6.45
C LEU A 130 5.34 6.32 7.96
N GLN A 131 6.33 5.91 8.77
CA GLN A 131 6.28 6.12 10.21
C GLN A 131 6.18 7.61 10.55
N LYS A 132 7.01 8.45 9.93
CA LYS A 132 6.98 9.91 10.14
C LYS A 132 5.64 10.51 9.70
N ILE A 133 5.14 10.15 8.52
CA ILE A 133 3.81 10.58 8.03
C ILE A 133 2.74 10.21 9.05
N SER A 134 2.71 8.95 9.49
CA SER A 134 1.69 8.48 10.43
C SER A 134 1.75 9.20 11.78
N THR A 135 2.95 9.49 12.29
CA THR A 135 3.10 10.25 13.53
C THR A 135 2.60 11.68 13.37
N GLU A 136 2.98 12.38 12.30
CA GLU A 136 2.53 13.75 12.07
C GLU A 136 1.01 13.85 11.89
N LEU A 137 0.39 12.91 11.18
CA LEU A 137 -1.06 12.87 10.99
C LEU A 137 -1.81 12.62 12.31
N ALA A 138 -1.28 11.73 13.17
CA ALA A 138 -1.83 11.47 14.50
C ALA A 138 -1.79 12.72 15.40
N GLU A 139 -0.66 13.42 15.44
CA GLU A 139 -0.49 14.65 16.23
C GLU A 139 -1.42 15.78 15.75
N ARG A 140 -1.68 15.85 14.45
CA ARG A 140 -2.49 16.89 13.82
C ARG A 140 -3.98 16.57 13.76
N GLN A 141 -4.38 15.36 14.16
CA GLN A 141 -5.75 14.87 14.00
C GLN A 141 -6.21 14.96 12.53
N ALA A 142 -5.35 14.48 11.64
CA ALA A 142 -5.63 14.31 10.21
C ALA A 142 -5.65 12.82 9.86
N ALA A 143 -6.38 12.45 8.81
CA ALA A 143 -6.50 11.05 8.40
C ALA A 143 -6.00 10.88 6.97
N ALA A 144 -5.49 9.69 6.65
CA ALA A 144 -4.97 9.41 5.32
C ALA A 144 -5.26 8.00 4.83
N TYR A 145 -5.48 7.89 3.52
CA TYR A 145 -5.39 6.64 2.77
C TYR A 145 -4.08 6.59 2.01
N VAL A 146 -3.42 5.43 2.02
CA VAL A 146 -2.12 5.20 1.38
C VAL A 146 -2.17 3.90 0.58
N ALA A 147 -1.87 3.97 -0.72
CA ALA A 147 -1.73 2.76 -1.54
C ALA A 147 -0.32 2.16 -1.42
N LEU A 148 -0.24 0.84 -1.24
CA LEU A 148 0.99 0.06 -1.19
C LEU A 148 0.85 -1.14 -2.13
N GLU A 149 1.48 -1.11 -3.29
CA GLU A 149 1.43 -2.22 -4.24
C GLU A 149 2.36 -3.38 -3.83
N ARG A 150 1.85 -4.60 -3.99
CA ARG A 150 2.57 -5.87 -3.75
C ARG A 150 3.74 -6.04 -4.70
N ASN A 151 4.69 -6.89 -4.29
CA ASN A 151 5.84 -7.33 -5.10
C ASN A 151 6.87 -6.24 -5.46
N LEU A 152 6.68 -4.99 -5.06
CA LEU A 152 7.67 -3.92 -5.21
C LEU A 152 8.62 -3.77 -4.00
N LEU A 153 8.20 -4.24 -2.83
CA LEU A 153 8.99 -4.24 -1.60
C LEU A 153 9.12 -5.65 -1.05
N SER A 154 10.21 -5.93 -0.33
CA SER A 154 10.37 -7.20 0.36
C SER A 154 9.28 -7.44 1.42
N ASN A 155 8.92 -8.71 1.66
CA ASN A 155 7.96 -9.07 2.70
C ASN A 155 8.35 -8.55 4.09
N ALA A 156 9.66 -8.48 4.38
CA ALA A 156 10.18 -7.94 5.63
C ALA A 156 9.92 -6.43 5.76
N THR A 157 10.02 -5.68 4.67
CA THR A 157 9.69 -4.26 4.62
C THR A 157 8.19 -4.04 4.74
N VAL A 158 7.37 -4.81 4.02
CA VAL A 158 5.90 -4.72 4.14
C VAL A 158 5.44 -4.99 5.59
N ALA A 159 6.05 -5.98 6.26
CA ALA A 159 5.76 -6.25 7.67
C ALA A 159 6.13 -5.06 8.58
N GLN A 160 7.28 -4.41 8.35
CA GLN A 160 7.67 -3.20 9.08
C GLN A 160 6.72 -2.03 8.83
N ILE A 161 6.25 -1.84 7.59
CA ILE A 161 5.25 -0.82 7.26
C ILE A 161 3.95 -1.09 8.03
N ARG A 162 3.45 -2.32 8.00
CA ARG A 162 2.27 -2.73 8.77
C ARG A 162 2.45 -2.40 10.25
N ASP A 163 3.61 -2.69 10.83
CA ASP A 163 3.85 -2.45 12.24
C ASP A 163 3.93 -0.96 12.57
N ALA A 164 4.33 -0.11 11.60
CA ALA A 164 4.47 1.34 11.75
C ALA A 164 3.16 2.14 11.62
N VAL A 165 2.09 1.60 11.02
CA VAL A 165 0.84 2.34 10.73
C VAL A 165 -0.34 1.85 11.60
N PRO A 166 -1.32 2.71 11.93
CA PRO A 166 -2.48 2.33 12.73
C PRO A 166 -3.37 1.27 12.07
N VAL A 167 -3.60 1.38 10.76
CA VAL A 167 -4.50 0.50 10.02
C VAL A 167 -3.81 -0.03 8.77
N PHE A 168 -3.85 -1.34 8.57
CA PHE A 168 -3.29 -2.02 7.40
C PHE A 168 -4.29 -3.02 6.87
N LEU A 169 -4.73 -2.81 5.63
CA LEU A 169 -5.75 -3.59 4.93
C LEU A 169 -5.10 -4.33 3.77
N ASP A 170 -5.43 -5.60 3.62
CA ASP A 170 -5.06 -6.42 2.47
C ASP A 170 -6.23 -6.45 1.49
N ILE A 171 -6.01 -5.98 0.27
CA ILE A 171 -7.02 -5.96 -0.79
C ILE A 171 -6.59 -6.90 -1.91
N GLN A 172 -7.55 -7.66 -2.44
CA GLN A 172 -7.29 -8.55 -3.55
C GLN A 172 -8.55 -8.76 -4.39
N SER A 173 -8.38 -8.68 -5.70
CA SER A 173 -9.38 -9.09 -6.69
C SER A 173 -9.22 -10.57 -7.02
N VAL A 174 -10.31 -11.33 -6.89
CA VAL A 174 -10.39 -12.74 -7.30
C VAL A 174 -11.69 -12.91 -8.08
N ASP A 175 -11.61 -13.43 -9.31
CA ASP A 175 -12.77 -13.70 -10.17
C ASP A 175 -13.75 -12.51 -10.30
N ASN A 176 -13.21 -11.32 -10.57
CA ASN A 176 -13.94 -10.04 -10.64
C ASN A 176 -14.65 -9.60 -9.35
N ALA A 177 -14.35 -10.23 -8.21
CA ALA A 177 -14.80 -9.78 -6.90
C ALA A 177 -13.63 -9.17 -6.11
N LEU A 178 -13.90 -8.01 -5.49
CA LEU A 178 -12.93 -7.35 -4.63
C LEU A 178 -13.08 -7.88 -3.22
N TYR A 179 -11.98 -8.28 -2.60
CA TYR A 179 -11.93 -8.74 -1.23
C TYR A 179 -11.11 -7.78 -0.39
N PHE A 180 -11.54 -7.54 0.84
CA PHE A 180 -10.73 -6.86 1.84
C PHE A 180 -10.54 -7.75 3.07
N GLN A 181 -9.38 -7.63 3.69
CA GLN A 181 -9.07 -8.27 4.95
C GLN A 181 -8.27 -7.28 5.81
N PRO A 182 -8.76 -6.91 7.00
CA PRO A 182 -7.96 -6.10 7.91
C PRO A 182 -6.87 -6.97 8.53
N ILE A 183 -5.62 -6.58 8.35
CA ILE A 183 -4.45 -7.29 8.90
C ILE A 183 -4.03 -6.65 10.22
N LYS A 184 -4.16 -5.32 10.31
CA LYS A 184 -3.92 -4.56 11.53
C LYS A 184 -4.95 -3.45 11.65
N VAL A 185 -5.52 -3.31 12.84
CA VAL A 185 -6.30 -2.13 13.25
C VAL A 185 -5.93 -1.83 14.69
N GLN A 186 -5.32 -0.68 14.94
CA GLN A 186 -4.80 -0.32 16.25
C GLN A 186 -5.88 0.30 17.14
N GLY A 187 -5.93 -0.13 18.41
CA GLY A 187 -6.80 0.48 19.43
C GLY A 187 -8.29 0.21 19.26
N ARG A 188 -8.68 -0.70 18.36
CA ARG A 188 -10.06 -1.09 18.05
C ARG A 188 -10.19 -2.60 18.13
N TYR A 189 -11.34 -3.08 18.56
CA TYR A 189 -11.58 -4.50 18.79
C TYR A 189 -12.96 -4.89 18.28
N SER A 190 -12.99 -5.55 17.11
CA SER A 190 -14.20 -6.18 16.59
C SER A 190 -13.98 -7.68 16.36
N VAL A 191 -14.97 -8.49 16.72
CA VAL A 191 -14.99 -9.97 16.48
C VAL A 191 -14.93 -10.33 14.98
N HIS A 192 -15.10 -9.33 14.12
CA HIS A 192 -15.15 -9.42 12.67
C HIS A 192 -13.82 -8.96 12.01
N MET A 193 -12.94 -8.31 12.75
CA MET A 193 -11.83 -7.51 12.21
C MET A 193 -10.71 -8.29 11.50
N PHE A 194 -10.64 -9.62 11.63
CA PHE A 194 -9.58 -10.43 10.98
C PHE A 194 -10.12 -11.41 9.93
N LYS A 195 -11.41 -11.31 9.60
CA LYS A 195 -12.01 -12.11 8.55
C LYS A 195 -11.74 -11.46 7.19
N ARG A 196 -11.79 -12.29 6.15
CA ARG A 196 -11.81 -11.82 4.78
C ARG A 196 -13.26 -11.57 4.38
N TYR A 197 -13.44 -10.50 3.63
CA TYR A 197 -14.74 -9.99 3.26
C TYR A 197 -14.79 -9.78 1.77
N ARG A 198 -15.89 -10.20 1.16
CA ARG A 198 -16.19 -9.91 -0.24
C ARG A 198 -16.98 -8.61 -0.29
N ILE A 199 -16.51 -7.67 -1.11
CA ILE A 199 -17.21 -6.43 -1.41
C ILE A 199 -18.16 -6.71 -2.58
N LEU A 200 -19.44 -6.43 -2.35
CA LEU A 200 -20.50 -6.49 -3.33
C LEU A 200 -21.04 -5.07 -3.55
N GLU A 201 -21.80 -4.84 -4.62
CA GLU A 201 -22.47 -3.55 -4.81
C GLU A 201 -23.36 -3.23 -3.60
N GLY A 202 -22.95 -2.25 -2.80
CA GLY A 202 -23.71 -1.77 -1.64
C GLY A 202 -23.64 -2.62 -0.38
N ASP A 203 -22.91 -3.75 -0.34
CA ASP A 203 -22.78 -4.57 0.87
C ASP A 203 -21.40 -5.23 1.03
N VAL A 204 -21.07 -5.60 2.27
CA VAL A 204 -19.90 -6.40 2.60
C VAL A 204 -20.37 -7.70 3.24
N GLN A 205 -20.02 -8.81 2.60
CA GLN A 205 -20.31 -10.13 3.15
C GLN A 205 -19.03 -10.77 3.67
N PRO A 206 -19.04 -11.33 4.89
CA PRO A 206 -17.95 -12.20 5.31
C PRO A 206 -17.85 -13.32 4.28
N GLU A 207 -16.65 -13.57 3.78
CA GLU A 207 -16.38 -14.84 3.13
C GLU A 207 -16.72 -15.90 4.18
N SER A 208 -17.82 -16.63 3.95
CA SER A 208 -18.46 -17.48 4.96
C SER A 208 -17.41 -18.28 5.70
N ALA A 209 -17.43 -18.22 7.03
CA ALA A 209 -16.42 -18.88 7.83
C ALA A 209 -16.37 -20.37 7.44
N LEU A 210 -15.28 -20.76 6.77
CA LEU A 210 -14.89 -22.13 6.46
C LEU A 210 -15.67 -22.80 5.33
N ASP A 211 -15.27 -22.54 4.08
CA ASP A 211 -14.91 -23.69 3.26
C ASP A 211 -13.40 -23.90 3.43
N PHE A 212 -13.02 -24.67 4.45
CA PHE A 212 -11.61 -25.02 4.69
C PHE A 212 -10.95 -25.55 3.42
N GLU A 213 -11.74 -26.19 2.54
CA GLU A 213 -11.28 -26.64 1.24
C GLU A 213 -10.89 -25.51 0.31
N ASP A 214 -11.59 -24.37 0.28
CA ASP A 214 -11.23 -23.25 -0.61
C ASP A 214 -10.05 -22.43 -0.09
N TYR A 215 -9.95 -22.27 1.23
CA TYR A 215 -8.75 -21.70 1.85
C TYR A 215 -7.54 -22.64 1.66
N ALA A 216 -7.73 -23.95 1.87
CA ALA A 216 -6.70 -24.95 1.61
C ALA A 216 -6.34 -25.02 0.12
N ARG A 217 -7.31 -24.96 -0.80
CA ARG A 217 -7.10 -24.90 -2.27
C ARG A 217 -6.31 -23.65 -2.64
N THR A 218 -6.61 -22.50 -2.03
CA THR A 218 -5.89 -21.25 -2.29
C THR A 218 -4.46 -21.30 -1.76
N LEU A 219 -4.25 -21.83 -0.55
CA LEU A 219 -2.94 -22.07 0.02
C LEU A 219 -2.14 -23.10 -0.78
N GLU A 220 -2.77 -24.20 -1.20
CA GLU A 220 -2.17 -25.23 -2.05
C GLU A 220 -1.79 -24.67 -3.42
N LYS A 221 -2.66 -23.86 -4.04
CA LYS A 221 -2.39 -23.18 -5.30
C LYS A 221 -1.18 -22.24 -5.15
N LYS A 222 -1.18 -21.37 -4.14
CA LYS A 222 -0.05 -20.47 -3.86
C LYS A 222 1.24 -21.26 -3.56
N SER A 223 1.15 -22.38 -2.83
CA SER A 223 2.29 -23.24 -2.52
C SER A 223 2.85 -23.94 -3.77
N LYS A 224 1.98 -24.42 -4.67
CA LYS A 224 2.39 -24.98 -5.96
C LYS A 224 3.02 -23.94 -6.87
N GLU A 225 2.38 -22.78 -7.04
CA GLU A 225 2.92 -21.66 -7.81
C GLU A 225 4.30 -21.25 -7.28
N PHE A 226 4.46 -21.19 -5.94
CA PHE A 226 5.75 -20.92 -5.31
C PHE A 226 6.78 -22.02 -5.62
N LEU A 227 6.44 -23.30 -5.47
CA LEU A 227 7.35 -24.40 -5.78
C LEU A 227 7.77 -24.42 -7.26
N GLU A 228 6.86 -24.12 -8.18
CA GLU A 228 7.15 -23.98 -9.61
C GLU A 228 8.12 -22.83 -9.88
N LEU A 229 7.89 -21.68 -9.26
CA LEU A 229 8.79 -20.52 -9.35
C LEU A 229 10.20 -20.85 -8.84
N TYR A 230 10.30 -21.60 -7.74
CA TYR A 230 11.59 -22.03 -7.18
C TYR A 230 12.30 -23.05 -8.07
N ALA A 231 11.57 -23.97 -8.70
CA ALA A 231 12.14 -24.90 -9.65
C ALA A 231 12.70 -24.17 -10.88
N GLN A 232 11.92 -23.26 -11.46
CA GLN A 232 12.35 -22.43 -12.58
C GLN A 232 13.59 -21.61 -12.23
N LYS A 233 13.61 -20.96 -11.05
CA LYS A 233 14.77 -20.21 -10.58
C LYS A 233 16.02 -21.10 -10.50
N ARG A 234 15.89 -22.31 -9.97
CA ARG A 234 17.01 -23.26 -9.83
C ARG A 234 17.58 -23.69 -11.18
N ASP A 235 16.72 -23.93 -12.17
CA ASP A 235 17.15 -24.31 -13.52
C ASP A 235 17.88 -23.15 -14.20
N VAL A 236 17.35 -21.93 -14.09
CA VAL A 236 18.00 -20.71 -14.58
C VAL A 236 19.37 -20.52 -13.92
N GLU A 237 19.50 -20.72 -12.61
CA GLU A 237 20.78 -20.62 -11.90
C GLU A 237 21.80 -21.67 -12.38
N LYS A 238 21.33 -22.89 -12.68
CA LYS A 238 22.18 -23.97 -13.17
C LYS A 238 22.68 -23.68 -14.60
N ASP A 239 21.80 -23.23 -15.48
CA ASP A 239 22.14 -22.84 -16.84
C ASP A 239 23.10 -21.65 -16.86
N LEU A 240 22.89 -20.67 -15.96
CA LEU A 240 23.79 -19.55 -15.79
C LEU A 240 25.19 -20.02 -15.34
N LYS A 241 25.26 -20.89 -14.32
CA LYS A 241 26.54 -21.46 -13.87
C LYS A 241 27.26 -22.22 -14.98
N LYS A 242 26.53 -22.99 -15.79
CA LYS A 242 27.10 -23.74 -16.93
C LYS A 242 27.67 -22.79 -17.99
N LYS A 243 26.91 -21.76 -18.38
CA LYS A 243 27.40 -20.73 -19.31
C LYS A 243 28.61 -19.98 -18.78
N VAL A 244 28.61 -19.60 -17.51
CA VAL A 244 29.76 -18.94 -16.86
C VAL A 244 30.99 -19.85 -16.91
N PHE A 245 30.82 -21.14 -16.63
CA PHE A 245 31.90 -22.11 -16.71
C PHE A 245 32.43 -22.29 -18.15
N GLU A 246 31.55 -22.44 -19.13
CA GLU A 246 31.92 -22.54 -20.56
C GLU A 246 32.67 -21.28 -21.05
N LEU A 247 32.20 -20.09 -20.66
CA LEU A 247 32.87 -18.83 -20.97
C LEU A 247 34.26 -18.75 -20.32
N SER A 248 34.40 -19.22 -19.08
CA SER A 248 35.69 -19.25 -18.37
C SER A 248 36.73 -20.19 -19.01
N LEU A 249 36.27 -21.26 -19.66
CA LEU A 249 37.14 -22.17 -20.41
C LEU A 249 37.58 -21.59 -21.76
N SER A 250 36.74 -20.75 -22.37
CA SER A 250 37.05 -20.09 -23.65
C SER A 250 38.03 -18.91 -23.54
N THR A 251 38.23 -18.35 -22.35
CA THR A 251 39.18 -17.24 -22.09
C THR A 251 40.58 -17.70 -21.71
N ILE A 252 40.82 -19.01 -21.50
CA ILE A 252 42.15 -19.56 -21.26
C ILE A 252 42.82 -19.87 -22.61
N SER A 253 43.38 -18.85 -23.24
CA SER A 253 44.30 -19.05 -24.36
C SER A 253 45.68 -19.44 -23.79
N PRO A 254 46.32 -20.53 -24.24
CA PRO A 254 47.62 -20.94 -23.72
C PRO A 254 48.71 -19.91 -24.08
N PRO A 255 49.75 -19.73 -23.24
CA PRO A 255 50.82 -18.81 -23.54
C PRO A 255 51.56 -19.26 -24.81
N LEU A 256 51.70 -18.34 -25.77
CA LEU A 256 52.54 -18.53 -26.95
C LEU A 256 53.99 -18.75 -26.51
N CYS A 257 54.40 -20.02 -26.46
CA CYS A 257 55.79 -20.39 -26.23
C CYS A 257 56.58 -20.08 -27.51
N SER A 258 57.40 -19.02 -27.47
CA SER A 258 58.33 -18.68 -28.53
C SER A 258 59.50 -19.67 -28.55
N ALA A 259 59.63 -20.45 -29.62
CA ALA A 259 60.83 -21.25 -29.87
C ALA A 259 61.90 -20.38 -30.54
N ARG A 260 63.07 -20.29 -29.89
CA ARG A 260 64.36 -19.96 -30.51
C ARG A 260 65.01 -21.24 -31.00
#